data_AF-A0A960Z2M3-F1
#
_entry.id   AF-A0A960Z2M3-F1
#
_cell.length_a   1.000
_cell.length_b   1.000
_cell.length_c   1.000
_cell.angle_alpha   90.00
_cell.angle_beta   90.00
_cell.angle_gamma   90.00
#
_symmetry.space_group_name_H-M   'P 1'
#
loop_
_entity.id
_entity.type
_entity.pdbx_description
1 polymer ?
#
loop_
_entity_poly.entity_id
_entity_poly.type
_entity_poly.pdbx_seq_one_letter_code
_entity_poly.pdbx_strand_id
1 'polypeptide(L)'
;MGEARKVVLASRNADKVRELRELFAGAPFEVVSAADYPGLPEVIEDGTTILGNATRKALITAAYTGEIAVADDTSLQVRELVGWPDIFAARFSGPDATYESNARLVLELMRDVPAGYRQARFATACCWIDPRPELVAYDVRRPATRRWLRNPWLRAIELQDKADEWSYWNGFVDRAAAWRDYATAMQADLAGHGHDKSRLRQVADGLLGSVPELSGAPVTVPAGQMRVPDSRIWAVEGPDTEEPPLTRIAPSGLDPEAPGRAVNDEFWLEIATEGKLLGTITDQPIGGGGFGYDPIFRVGEGQRTLAEMEPDEKNAISHRGRALKRMLKTVARAYGLEALAAD
;
A
#
# COMPACT_ATOMS: atom_id res chain seq x y z
N MET A 1 -11.48 -14.39 30.76
CA MET A 1 -11.41 -13.67 29.47
C MET A 1 -9.96 -13.59 29.11
N GLY A 2 -9.56 -14.13 27.95
CA GLY A 2 -8.20 -13.95 27.45
C GLY A 2 -7.90 -12.47 27.24
N GLU A 3 -6.63 -12.10 27.32
CA GLU A 3 -6.16 -10.75 27.01
C GLU A 3 -6.51 -10.41 25.55
N ALA A 4 -6.94 -9.18 25.27
CA ALA A 4 -7.29 -8.77 23.91
C ALA A 4 -6.05 -8.81 23.03
N ARG A 5 -6.14 -9.42 21.84
CA ARG A 5 -5.01 -9.47 20.91
C ARG A 5 -4.66 -8.07 20.41
N LYS A 6 -3.35 -7.81 20.28
CA LYS A 6 -2.85 -6.53 19.78
C LYS A 6 -2.82 -6.51 18.25
N VAL A 7 -3.22 -5.37 17.70
CA VAL A 7 -3.05 -5.00 16.30
C VAL A 7 -2.11 -3.81 16.22
N VAL A 8 -0.92 -4.03 15.67
CA VAL A 8 0.11 -3.02 15.45
C VAL A 8 -0.13 -2.35 14.10
N LEU A 9 -0.47 -1.06 14.12
CA LEU A 9 -0.47 -0.25 12.91
C LEU A 9 0.98 0.00 12.48
N ALA A 10 1.38 -0.60 11.36
CA ALA A 10 2.73 -0.54 10.78
C ALA A 10 3.05 0.83 10.13
N SER A 11 2.74 1.90 10.86
CA SER A 11 2.97 3.28 10.46
C SER A 11 3.39 4.12 11.68
N ARG A 12 4.34 5.02 11.45
CA ARG A 12 4.75 6.06 12.40
C ARG A 12 4.16 7.43 12.05
N ASN A 13 3.40 7.53 10.95
CA ASN A 13 2.75 8.77 10.55
C ASN A 13 1.52 9.00 11.44
N ALA A 14 1.53 10.08 12.23
CA ALA A 14 0.49 10.36 13.21
C ALA A 14 -0.91 10.52 12.58
N ASP A 15 -1.01 11.14 11.40
CA ASP A 15 -2.28 11.31 10.70
C ASP A 15 -2.85 9.97 10.21
N LYS A 16 -2.00 9.11 9.63
CA LYS A 16 -2.41 7.75 9.24
C LYS A 16 -2.82 6.92 10.45
N VAL A 17 -2.06 6.98 11.54
CA VAL A 17 -2.35 6.24 12.78
C VAL A 17 -3.69 6.67 13.36
N ARG A 18 -4.01 7.97 13.33
CA ARG A 18 -5.32 8.50 13.74
C ARG A 18 -6.45 7.94 12.88
N GLU A 19 -6.37 8.08 11.55
CA GLU A 19 -7.41 7.58 10.63
C GLU A 19 -7.63 6.06 10.78
N LEU A 20 -6.55 5.29 10.89
CA LEU A 20 -6.64 3.84 11.06
C LEU A 20 -7.26 3.48 12.42
N ARG A 21 -6.84 4.12 13.52
CA ARG A 21 -7.42 3.86 14.85
C ARG A 21 -8.93 4.10 14.89
N GLU A 22 -9.40 5.18 14.26
CA GLU A 22 -10.83 5.48 14.14
C GLU A 22 -11.58 4.36 13.40
N LEU A 23 -11.00 3.83 12.33
CA LEU A 23 -11.59 2.74 11.55
C LEU A 23 -11.59 1.38 12.27
N PHE A 24 -10.76 1.21 13.31
CA PHE A 24 -10.78 0.04 14.20
C PHE A 24 -11.70 0.22 15.43
N ALA A 25 -12.38 1.36 15.58
CA ALA A 25 -13.25 1.60 16.72
C ALA A 25 -14.33 0.51 16.82
N GLY A 26 -14.47 -0.08 18.02
CA GLY A 26 -15.41 -1.17 18.29
C GLY A 26 -14.90 -2.57 17.92
N ALA A 27 -13.73 -2.71 17.29
CA ALA A 27 -13.09 -3.99 17.06
C ALA A 27 -12.60 -4.61 18.40
N PRO A 28 -12.62 -5.94 18.57
CA PRO A 28 -12.16 -6.62 19.78
C PRO A 28 -10.63 -6.76 19.83
N PHE A 29 -9.91 -5.71 19.40
CA PHE A 29 -8.44 -5.67 19.34
C PHE A 29 -7.92 -4.47 20.12
N GLU A 30 -6.78 -4.64 20.78
CA GLU A 30 -6.00 -3.52 21.31
C GLU A 30 -5.16 -2.93 20.16
N VAL A 31 -5.46 -1.69 19.75
CA VAL A 31 -4.79 -1.05 18.59
C VAL A 31 -3.60 -0.21 19.06
N VAL A 32 -2.39 -0.66 18.72
CA VAL A 32 -1.12 0.01 19.03
C VAL A 32 -0.44 0.47 17.73
N SER A 33 0.65 1.24 17.83
CA SER A 33 1.39 1.77 16.67
C SER A 33 2.81 1.19 16.63
N ALA A 34 3.40 1.15 15.43
CA ALA A 34 4.83 0.94 15.24
C ALA A 34 5.72 1.92 16.06
N ALA A 35 5.19 3.06 16.49
CA ALA A 35 5.88 3.99 17.40
C ALA A 35 6.07 3.41 18.82
N ASP A 36 5.23 2.46 19.23
CA ASP A 36 5.31 1.81 20.55
C ASP A 36 6.43 0.74 20.63
N TYR A 37 7.12 0.49 19.50
CA TYR A 37 8.20 -0.49 19.36
C TYR A 37 9.49 0.20 18.87
N PRO A 38 10.32 0.76 19.77
CA PRO A 38 11.49 1.56 19.40
C PRO A 38 12.57 0.78 18.63
N GLY A 39 12.66 -0.54 18.84
CA GLY A 39 13.61 -1.39 18.12
C GLY A 39 13.09 -1.95 16.79
N LEU A 40 11.83 -1.65 16.40
CA LEU A 40 11.28 -2.09 15.12
C LEU A 40 12.06 -1.41 13.98
N PRO A 41 12.70 -2.18 13.06
CA PRO A 41 13.48 -1.60 11.97
C PRO A 41 12.62 -0.72 11.06
N GLU A 42 13.26 0.27 10.45
CA GLU A 42 12.64 1.02 9.36
C GLU A 42 12.43 0.09 8.15
N VAL A 43 11.23 0.15 7.58
CA VAL A 43 10.88 -0.65 6.41
C VAL A 43 11.20 0.13 5.15
N ILE A 44 12.06 -0.42 4.32
CA ILE A 44 12.39 0.13 3.01
C ILE A 44 11.22 -0.17 2.05
N GLU A 45 10.54 0.88 1.59
CA GLU A 45 9.42 0.82 0.63
C GLU A 45 9.92 1.02 -0.82
N ASP A 46 10.57 -0.03 -1.33
CA ASP A 46 11.24 -0.11 -2.63
C ASP A 46 10.51 -1.06 -3.60
N GLY A 47 9.23 -1.37 -3.34
CA GLY A 47 8.38 -2.14 -4.23
C GLY A 47 7.81 -1.30 -5.37
N THR A 48 7.43 -1.96 -6.47
CA THR A 48 6.79 -1.32 -7.63
C THR A 48 5.26 -1.22 -7.52
N THR A 49 4.67 -1.66 -6.39
CA THR A 49 3.22 -1.64 -6.17
C THR A 49 2.88 -1.25 -4.72
N ILE A 50 1.72 -0.61 -4.53
CA ILE A 50 1.20 -0.28 -3.20
C ILE A 50 0.94 -1.54 -2.34
N LEU A 51 0.50 -2.64 -2.95
CA LEU A 51 0.30 -3.89 -2.21
C LEU A 51 1.64 -4.46 -1.74
N GLY A 52 2.67 -4.51 -2.60
CA GLY A 52 3.99 -4.99 -2.21
C GLY A 52 4.59 -4.21 -1.04
N ASN A 53 4.47 -2.87 -1.06
CA ASN A 53 4.92 -2.02 0.04
C ASN A 53 4.11 -2.24 1.32
N ALA A 54 2.78 -2.33 1.23
CA ALA A 54 1.92 -2.60 2.38
C ALA A 54 2.24 -3.98 3.00
N THR A 55 2.30 -5.04 2.20
CA THR A 55 2.63 -6.39 2.66
C THR A 55 4.01 -6.43 3.32
N ARG A 56 5.03 -5.77 2.73
CA ARG A 56 6.37 -5.71 3.34
C ARG A 56 6.34 -5.06 4.73
N LYS A 57 5.63 -3.94 4.86
CA LYS A 57 5.47 -3.24 6.15
C LYS A 57 4.78 -4.11 7.19
N ALA A 58 3.68 -4.77 6.81
CA ALA A 58 2.94 -5.62 7.72
C ALA A 58 3.78 -6.84 8.13
N LEU A 59 4.43 -7.52 7.19
CA LEU A 59 5.26 -8.70 7.48
C LEU A 59 6.41 -8.39 8.42
N ILE A 60 7.14 -7.30 8.17
CA ILE A 60 8.27 -6.91 9.02
C ILE A 60 7.77 -6.54 10.42
N THR A 61 6.66 -5.82 10.50
CA THR A 61 6.08 -5.44 11.79
C THR A 61 5.60 -6.66 12.57
N ALA A 62 4.88 -7.59 11.93
CA ALA A 62 4.41 -8.83 12.54
C ALA A 62 5.59 -9.70 13.01
N ALA A 63 6.62 -9.86 12.17
CA ALA A 63 7.81 -10.64 12.51
C ALA A 63 8.52 -10.10 13.73
N TYR A 64 8.74 -8.79 13.77
CA TYR A 64 9.46 -8.16 14.86
C TYR A 64 8.65 -8.21 16.17
N THR A 65 7.35 -7.96 16.10
CA THR A 65 6.50 -7.80 17.30
C THR A 65 5.90 -9.10 17.83
N GLY A 66 5.67 -10.10 16.97
CA GLY A 66 4.88 -11.29 17.31
C GLY A 66 3.37 -11.04 17.41
N GLU A 67 2.94 -9.83 17.08
CA GLU A 67 1.55 -9.39 17.12
C GLU A 67 0.96 -9.32 15.71
N ILE A 68 -0.35 -9.13 15.62
CA ILE A 68 -1.00 -8.84 14.35
C ILE A 68 -0.47 -7.50 13.85
N ALA A 69 -0.08 -7.41 12.58
CA ALA A 69 0.33 -6.16 11.97
C ALA A 69 -0.63 -5.77 10.84
N VAL A 70 -0.97 -4.48 10.80
CA VAL A 70 -1.75 -3.88 9.73
C VAL A 70 -0.96 -2.75 9.11
N ALA A 71 -0.73 -2.85 7.81
CA ALA A 71 -0.07 -1.81 7.03
C ALA A 71 -0.97 -1.34 5.90
N ASP A 72 -0.80 -0.08 5.51
CA ASP A 72 -1.35 0.46 4.28
C ASP A 72 -0.26 1.09 3.41
N ASP A 73 -0.46 1.10 2.10
CA ASP A 73 0.26 1.98 1.20
C ASP A 73 -0.70 2.61 0.20
N THR A 74 -0.44 3.85 -0.17
CA THR A 74 -1.40 4.70 -0.89
C THR A 74 -0.73 5.39 -2.05
N SER A 75 -1.36 5.30 -3.22
CA SER A 75 -0.98 6.06 -4.40
C SER A 75 -2.04 7.08 -4.81
N LEU A 76 -1.56 8.17 -5.39
CA LEU A 76 -2.37 9.07 -6.22
C LEU A 76 -1.97 8.82 -7.67
N GLN A 77 -2.94 8.57 -8.55
CA GLN A 77 -2.69 8.42 -9.97
C GLN A 77 -3.51 9.44 -10.73
N VAL A 78 -2.82 10.29 -11.49
CA VAL A 78 -3.44 11.32 -12.33
C VAL A 78 -3.38 10.88 -13.78
N ARG A 79 -4.54 10.84 -14.44
CA ARG A 79 -4.68 10.33 -15.81
C ARG A 79 -3.77 11.05 -16.79
N GLU A 80 -3.84 12.39 -16.83
CA GLU A 80 -3.06 13.20 -17.78
C GLU A 80 -1.58 13.28 -17.40
N LEU A 81 -1.19 12.81 -16.20
CA LEU A 81 0.23 12.62 -15.85
C LEU A 81 0.65 11.17 -16.02
N VAL A 82 -0.01 10.40 -16.89
CA VAL A 82 0.34 8.99 -17.20
C VAL A 82 0.36 8.10 -15.94
N GLY A 83 -0.46 8.44 -14.93
CA GLY A 83 -0.53 7.72 -13.66
C GLY A 83 0.41 8.24 -12.58
N TRP A 84 1.32 9.17 -12.85
CA TRP A 84 2.10 9.83 -11.79
C TRP A 84 1.17 10.56 -10.80
N PRO A 85 1.56 10.70 -9.52
CA PRO A 85 2.82 10.26 -8.90
C PRO A 85 2.93 8.76 -8.57
N ASP A 86 1.82 8.04 -8.60
CA ASP A 86 1.68 6.63 -8.20
C ASP A 86 2.36 6.29 -6.85
N ILE A 87 3.19 5.25 -6.78
CA ILE A 87 3.91 4.80 -5.57
C ILE A 87 4.93 5.84 -5.06
N PHE A 88 5.25 6.87 -5.85
CA PHE A 88 6.10 7.98 -5.43
C PHE A 88 5.29 9.12 -4.78
N ALA A 89 3.99 8.95 -4.53
CA ALA A 89 3.10 9.98 -4.00
C ALA A 89 3.65 10.71 -2.76
N ALA A 90 4.33 10.03 -1.83
CA ALA A 90 4.90 10.69 -0.65
C ALA A 90 6.15 11.54 -0.94
N ARG A 91 6.86 11.25 -2.03
CA ARG A 91 8.17 11.82 -2.39
C ARG A 91 8.20 12.44 -3.79
N PHE A 92 7.03 12.81 -4.32
CA PHE A 92 6.88 13.18 -5.73
C PHE A 92 7.71 14.40 -6.11
N SER A 93 7.84 15.37 -5.21
CA SER A 93 8.66 16.56 -5.40
C SER A 93 10.14 16.38 -5.00
N GLY A 94 10.60 15.14 -4.78
CA GLY A 94 12.00 14.81 -4.46
C GLY A 94 12.26 14.47 -2.98
N PRO A 95 13.53 14.41 -2.56
CA PRO A 95 13.94 13.96 -1.21
C PRO A 95 13.37 14.79 -0.06
N ASP A 96 13.25 16.10 -0.25
CA ASP A 96 12.71 17.04 0.75
C ASP A 96 11.19 17.28 0.58
N ALA A 97 10.49 16.30 0.02
CA ALA A 97 9.07 16.43 -0.26
C ALA A 97 8.24 16.66 1.02
N THR A 98 7.30 17.59 0.90
CA THR A 98 6.24 17.87 1.87
C THR A 98 4.89 17.63 1.21
N TYR A 99 3.81 17.57 2.00
CA TYR A 99 2.46 17.51 1.44
C TYR A 99 2.18 18.68 0.49
N GLU A 100 2.59 19.89 0.88
CA GLU A 100 2.38 21.10 0.10
C GLU A 100 3.19 21.09 -1.21
N SER A 101 4.48 20.73 -1.17
CA SER A 101 5.33 20.71 -2.37
C SER A 101 4.88 19.65 -3.37
N ASN A 102 4.45 18.48 -2.88
CA ASN A 102 3.89 17.41 -3.70
C ASN A 102 2.61 17.85 -4.41
N ALA A 103 1.65 18.43 -3.66
CA ALA A 103 0.40 18.92 -4.23
C ALA A 103 0.65 20.06 -5.23
N ARG A 104 1.54 21.01 -4.90
CA ARG A 104 1.95 22.11 -5.79
C ARG A 104 2.53 21.58 -7.10
N LEU A 105 3.39 20.56 -7.06
CA LEU A 105 3.98 19.98 -8.26
C LEU A 105 2.93 19.35 -9.18
N VAL A 106 1.92 18.67 -8.62
CA VAL A 106 0.80 18.14 -9.43
C VAL A 106 0.05 19.29 -10.11
N LEU A 107 -0.25 20.38 -9.38
CA LEU A 107 -0.93 21.55 -9.95
C LEU A 107 -0.10 22.23 -11.05
N GLU A 108 1.21 22.41 -10.81
CA GLU A 108 2.18 22.94 -11.78
C GLU A 108 2.15 22.12 -13.08
N LEU A 109 2.30 20.80 -12.98
CA LEU A 109 2.32 19.91 -14.13
C LEU A 109 1.00 19.91 -14.91
N MET A 110 -0.11 20.19 -14.23
CA MET A 110 -1.45 20.19 -14.80
C MET A 110 -1.96 21.58 -15.20
N ARG A 111 -1.15 22.64 -15.11
CA ARG A 111 -1.60 24.04 -15.29
C ARG A 111 -2.46 24.29 -16.54
N ASP A 112 -2.10 23.69 -17.67
CA ASP A 112 -2.75 23.91 -18.96
C ASP A 112 -3.68 22.73 -19.36
N VAL A 113 -3.93 21.79 -18.44
CA VAL A 113 -4.87 20.67 -18.61
C VAL A 113 -6.30 21.15 -18.37
N PRO A 114 -7.21 21.10 -19.36
CA PRO A 114 -8.58 21.58 -19.21
C PRO A 114 -9.37 20.78 -18.15
N ALA A 115 -10.32 21.42 -17.48
CA ALA A 115 -11.10 20.83 -16.38
C ALA A 115 -11.70 19.44 -16.70
N GLY A 116 -12.17 19.23 -17.92
CA GLY A 116 -12.75 17.95 -18.38
C GLY A 116 -11.77 16.78 -18.50
N TYR A 117 -10.46 17.00 -18.34
CA TYR A 117 -9.40 15.98 -18.47
C TYR A 117 -8.60 15.75 -17.19
N ARG A 118 -9.01 16.35 -16.06
CA ARG A 118 -8.24 16.30 -14.80
C ARG A 118 -8.54 15.06 -13.96
N GLN A 119 -8.91 13.93 -14.58
CA GLN A 119 -9.28 12.72 -13.82
C GLN A 119 -8.09 12.19 -13.02
N ALA A 120 -8.38 11.81 -11.78
CA ALA A 120 -7.42 11.18 -10.89
C ALA A 120 -8.10 10.13 -10.01
N ARG A 121 -7.29 9.31 -9.36
CA ARG A 121 -7.78 8.41 -8.32
C ARG A 121 -6.76 8.27 -7.22
N PHE A 122 -7.29 8.07 -6.03
CA PHE A 122 -6.54 7.43 -4.98
C PHE A 122 -6.77 5.92 -4.99
N ALA A 123 -5.73 5.18 -4.64
CA ALA A 123 -5.78 3.75 -4.34
C ALA A 123 -5.00 3.48 -3.05
N THR A 124 -5.60 2.71 -2.13
CA THR A 124 -4.92 2.17 -0.95
C THR A 124 -4.98 0.66 -1.00
N ALA A 125 -3.84 0.01 -0.78
CA ALA A 125 -3.80 -1.39 -0.38
C ALA A 125 -3.62 -1.46 1.14
N CYS A 126 -4.40 -2.32 1.79
CA CYS A 126 -4.23 -2.67 3.19
C CYS A 126 -3.84 -4.14 3.28
N CYS A 127 -2.87 -4.45 4.13
CA CYS A 127 -2.41 -5.80 4.40
C CYS A 127 -2.47 -6.06 5.91
N TRP A 128 -3.14 -7.15 6.27
CA TRP A 128 -3.18 -7.73 7.60
C TRP A 128 -2.29 -8.95 7.62
N ILE A 129 -1.35 -9.01 8.55
CA ILE A 129 -0.51 -10.17 8.80
C ILE A 129 -0.72 -10.61 10.24
N ASP A 130 -1.13 -11.86 10.43
CA ASP A 130 -1.14 -12.52 11.73
C ASP A 130 -0.08 -13.63 11.76
N PRO A 131 0.98 -13.48 12.60
CA PRO A 131 2.03 -14.48 12.71
C PRO A 131 1.64 -15.70 13.57
N ARG A 132 0.43 -15.71 14.16
CA ARG A 132 -0.09 -16.75 15.08
C ARG A 132 -1.63 -16.86 14.96
N PRO A 133 -2.17 -17.25 13.79
CA PRO A 133 -3.60 -17.19 13.54
C PRO A 133 -4.38 -18.32 14.24
N GLU A 134 -5.38 -17.96 15.03
CA GLU A 134 -6.36 -18.88 15.65
C GLU A 134 -7.70 -18.82 14.88
N LEU A 135 -7.79 -19.54 13.78
CA LEU A 135 -8.92 -19.43 12.84
C LEU A 135 -10.12 -20.29 13.24
N VAL A 136 -11.34 -19.74 13.10
CA VAL A 136 -12.61 -20.45 13.39
C VAL A 136 -13.22 -21.06 12.12
N ALA A 137 -13.03 -20.42 10.97
CA ALA A 137 -13.43 -20.95 9.67
C ALA A 137 -12.42 -20.50 8.60
N TYR A 138 -11.93 -21.43 7.78
CA TYR A 138 -11.02 -21.09 6.69
C TYR A 138 -11.25 -21.97 5.46
N ASP A 139 -11.44 -21.33 4.30
CA ASP A 139 -11.44 -21.96 2.98
C ASP A 139 -10.15 -21.50 2.29
N VAL A 140 -9.14 -22.38 2.20
CA VAL A 140 -7.83 -22.06 1.61
C VAL A 140 -8.02 -21.88 0.11
N ARG A 141 -7.99 -20.64 -0.39
CA ARG A 141 -8.05 -20.39 -1.85
C ARG A 141 -6.77 -19.73 -2.31
N ARG A 142 -6.04 -20.34 -3.28
CA ARG A 142 -4.89 -19.71 -3.99
C ARG A 142 -5.28 -18.32 -4.54
N PRO A 143 -4.38 -17.34 -4.59
CA PRO A 143 -4.61 -16.07 -5.25
C PRO A 143 -4.45 -16.30 -6.75
N ALA A 144 -4.94 -15.33 -7.50
CA ALA A 144 -4.61 -15.23 -8.90
C ALA A 144 -3.08 -15.09 -9.07
N THR A 145 -2.48 -15.91 -9.93
CA THR A 145 -1.08 -15.78 -10.41
C THR A 145 -0.89 -14.59 -11.36
N ARG A 146 -1.77 -13.58 -11.25
CA ARG A 146 -1.88 -12.45 -12.17
C ARG A 146 -2.20 -11.21 -11.35
N ARG A 147 -1.22 -10.34 -11.20
CA ARG A 147 -1.39 -9.02 -10.62
C ARG A 147 -1.53 -8.01 -11.74
N TRP A 148 -2.38 -7.03 -11.51
CA TRP A 148 -2.60 -5.99 -12.50
C TRP A 148 -2.04 -4.71 -11.93
N LEU A 149 -1.06 -4.11 -12.59
CA LEU A 149 -0.77 -2.70 -12.39
C LEU A 149 -1.93 -1.95 -13.04
N ARG A 150 -3.04 -1.85 -12.30
CA ARG A 150 -4.33 -1.41 -12.85
C ARG A 150 -4.30 0.08 -13.10
N ASN A 151 -3.62 0.62 -14.10
CA ASN A 151 -3.97 1.96 -14.57
C ASN A 151 -5.37 1.88 -15.21
N PRO A 152 -6.41 2.59 -14.72
CA PRO A 152 -7.78 2.44 -15.21
C PRO A 152 -8.04 3.29 -16.46
N TRP A 153 -7.06 4.10 -16.88
CA TRP A 153 -7.14 4.97 -18.05
C TRP A 153 -6.13 4.61 -19.14
N LEU A 154 -5.20 3.69 -18.85
CA LEU A 154 -4.28 3.09 -19.81
C LEU A 154 -4.53 1.58 -19.89
N ARG A 155 -3.94 0.91 -20.88
CA ARG A 155 -4.03 -0.55 -21.00
C ARG A 155 -3.50 -1.16 -19.69
N ALA A 156 -4.31 -1.96 -19.02
CA ALA A 156 -3.89 -2.65 -17.81
C ALA A 156 -2.64 -3.48 -18.16
N ILE A 157 -1.53 -3.18 -17.47
CA ILE A 157 -0.32 -3.98 -17.62
C ILE A 157 -0.55 -5.20 -16.74
N GLU A 158 -0.72 -6.34 -17.41
CA GLU A 158 -0.70 -7.64 -16.76
C GLU A 158 0.73 -7.87 -16.30
N LEU A 159 0.97 -7.68 -15.00
CA LEU A 159 2.15 -8.23 -14.36
C LEU A 159 1.80 -9.68 -14.10
N GLN A 160 2.22 -10.55 -15.01
CA GLN A 160 2.14 -11.98 -14.76
C GLN A 160 3.03 -12.26 -13.55
N ASP A 161 2.44 -12.69 -12.43
CA ASP A 161 3.21 -13.33 -11.36
C ASP A 161 3.63 -14.68 -11.94
N LYS A 162 4.63 -14.67 -12.82
CA LYS A 162 5.47 -15.85 -13.01
C LYS A 162 6.04 -16.08 -11.64
N ALA A 163 5.51 -17.03 -10.85
CA ALA A 163 6.01 -17.66 -9.60
C ALA A 163 6.93 -16.86 -8.62
N ASP A 164 7.12 -15.58 -8.81
CA ASP A 164 8.39 -14.89 -8.62
C ASP A 164 8.04 -13.45 -8.22
N GLU A 165 7.42 -13.28 -7.07
CA GLU A 165 7.56 -12.05 -6.27
C GLU A 165 8.35 -12.39 -4.98
N TRP A 166 8.32 -13.65 -4.55
CA TRP A 166 9.26 -14.29 -3.60
C TRP A 166 10.72 -14.01 -3.96
N SER A 167 10.95 -14.04 -5.26
CA SER A 167 12.22 -13.90 -5.89
C SER A 167 12.66 -12.40 -5.83
N TYR A 168 11.74 -11.44 -5.68
CA TYR A 168 12.01 -10.01 -5.61
C TYR A 168 12.61 -9.63 -4.25
N TRP A 169 12.17 -10.30 -3.18
CA TRP A 169 12.57 -10.00 -1.81
C TRP A 169 13.75 -10.85 -1.32
N ASN A 170 13.97 -12.02 -1.93
CA ASN A 170 15.09 -12.93 -1.60
C ASN A 170 16.13 -13.08 -2.72
N GLY A 171 16.06 -12.29 -3.80
CA GLY A 171 17.08 -12.25 -4.86
C GLY A 171 16.95 -13.29 -5.98
N PHE A 172 15.77 -13.87 -6.19
CA PHE A 172 15.48 -14.79 -7.29
C PHE A 172 14.66 -14.15 -8.47
N VAL A 173 14.10 -12.92 -8.34
CA VAL A 173 13.43 -12.12 -9.40
C VAL A 173 14.48 -11.13 -9.81
N ASP A 174 14.59 -10.91 -11.12
CA ASP A 174 15.27 -9.72 -11.61
C ASP A 174 14.49 -8.45 -11.18
N ARG A 175 14.73 -7.94 -9.96
CA ARG A 175 14.12 -6.69 -9.46
C ARG A 175 14.32 -5.54 -10.44
N ALA A 176 15.46 -5.54 -11.14
CA ALA A 176 15.75 -4.57 -12.17
C ALA A 176 14.84 -4.74 -13.40
N ALA A 177 14.41 -5.95 -13.76
CA ALA A 177 13.38 -6.15 -14.78
C ALA A 177 12.03 -5.53 -14.35
N ALA A 178 11.55 -5.82 -13.14
CA ALA A 178 10.29 -5.26 -12.64
C ALA A 178 10.29 -3.72 -12.61
N TRP A 179 11.40 -3.12 -12.16
CA TRP A 179 11.58 -1.67 -12.17
C TRP A 179 11.74 -1.10 -13.60
N ARG A 180 12.39 -1.81 -14.53
CA ARG A 180 12.47 -1.42 -15.93
C ARG A 180 11.09 -1.42 -16.59
N ASP A 181 10.27 -2.43 -16.33
CA ASP A 181 8.90 -2.51 -16.84
C ASP A 181 8.04 -1.37 -16.28
N TYR A 182 8.15 -1.09 -14.97
CA TYR A 182 7.50 0.05 -14.34
C TYR A 182 7.96 1.39 -14.95
N ALA A 183 9.27 1.61 -15.09
CA ALA A 183 9.83 2.83 -15.69
C ALA A 183 9.34 3.02 -17.13
N THR A 184 9.37 1.95 -17.93
CA THR A 184 8.87 1.94 -19.31
C THR A 184 7.39 2.34 -19.35
N ALA A 185 6.56 1.78 -18.47
CA ALA A 185 5.15 2.09 -18.40
C ALA A 185 4.89 3.55 -18.02
N MET A 186 5.59 4.07 -17.01
CA MET A 186 5.39 5.42 -16.49
C MET A 186 5.98 6.52 -17.38
N GLN A 187 6.95 6.17 -18.23
CA GLN A 187 7.56 7.08 -19.22
C GLN A 187 6.96 6.93 -20.62
N ALA A 188 6.09 5.93 -20.85
CA ALA A 188 5.35 5.78 -22.09
C ALA A 188 4.40 6.96 -22.28
N ASP A 189 4.68 7.84 -23.25
CA ASP A 189 3.86 9.03 -23.51
C ASP A 189 2.50 8.63 -24.12
N LEU A 190 1.50 8.43 -23.25
CA LEU A 190 0.14 8.10 -23.63
C LEU A 190 -0.88 9.21 -23.27
N ALA A 191 -0.43 10.37 -22.80
CA ALA A 191 -1.31 11.48 -22.41
C ALA A 191 -1.32 12.62 -23.44
N GLY A 192 -2.54 13.10 -23.72
CA GLY A 192 -2.85 13.87 -24.93
C GLY A 192 -3.10 15.37 -24.72
N HIS A 193 -3.32 15.84 -23.48
CA HIS A 193 -3.84 17.20 -23.26
C HIS A 193 -3.04 18.00 -22.24
N GLY A 194 -2.23 18.95 -22.71
CA GLY A 194 -1.86 20.17 -21.96
C GLY A 194 -0.95 20.05 -20.73
N HIS A 195 -0.58 18.87 -20.25
CA HIS A 195 0.36 18.76 -19.12
C HIS A 195 1.80 19.08 -19.55
N ASP A 196 2.64 19.54 -18.62
CA ASP A 196 4.05 19.82 -18.89
C ASP A 196 4.87 18.53 -19.01
N LYS A 197 4.97 18.02 -20.24
CA LYS A 197 5.70 16.79 -20.58
C LYS A 197 7.18 16.84 -20.22
N SER A 198 7.82 17.99 -20.44
CA SER A 198 9.26 18.14 -20.22
C SER A 198 9.56 18.11 -18.72
N ARG A 199 8.75 18.83 -17.94
CA ARG A 199 8.87 18.85 -16.48
C ARG A 199 8.52 17.50 -15.87
N LEU A 200 7.45 16.84 -16.34
CA LEU A 200 7.08 15.51 -15.85
C LEU A 200 8.19 14.50 -16.11
N ARG A 201 8.82 14.51 -17.29
CA ARG A 201 9.96 13.65 -17.60
C ARG A 201 11.15 13.93 -16.67
N GLN A 202 11.49 15.20 -16.41
CA GLN A 202 12.56 15.54 -15.48
C GLN A 202 12.29 15.02 -14.06
N VAL A 203 11.05 15.15 -13.57
CA VAL A 203 10.64 14.62 -12.26
C VAL A 203 10.74 13.09 -12.25
N ALA A 204 10.20 12.43 -13.27
CA ALA A 204 10.25 10.97 -13.41
C ALA A 204 11.69 10.45 -13.44
N ASP A 205 12.57 11.08 -14.22
CA ASP A 205 13.99 10.70 -14.33
C ASP A 205 14.72 10.88 -12.99
N GLY A 206 14.41 11.94 -12.24
CA GLY A 206 14.96 12.15 -10.90
C GLY A 206 14.52 11.06 -9.90
N LEU A 207 13.24 10.71 -9.91
CA LEU A 207 12.68 9.67 -9.02
C LEU A 207 13.22 8.29 -9.39
N LEU A 208 13.20 7.93 -10.68
CA LEU A 208 13.71 6.65 -11.17
C LEU A 208 15.23 6.54 -11.03
N GLY A 209 15.97 7.65 -11.18
CA GLY A 209 17.41 7.70 -10.96
C GLY A 209 17.82 7.43 -9.52
N SER A 210 16.90 7.58 -8.56
CA SER A 210 17.12 7.21 -7.15
C SER A 210 16.88 5.72 -6.85
N VAL A 211 16.34 4.96 -7.81
CA VAL A 211 16.04 3.53 -7.65
C VAL A 211 17.32 2.70 -7.85
N PRO A 212 17.85 2.04 -6.81
CA PRO A 212 19.11 1.29 -6.89
C PRO A 212 19.10 0.22 -7.99
N GLU A 213 17.97 -0.46 -8.19
CA GLU A 213 17.78 -1.53 -9.17
C GLU A 213 17.98 -1.07 -10.63
N LEU A 214 17.80 0.23 -10.91
CA LEU A 214 17.98 0.79 -12.26
C LEU A 214 19.41 1.27 -12.52
N SER A 215 20.26 1.32 -11.50
CA SER A 215 21.65 1.79 -11.62
C SER A 215 22.61 0.79 -12.27
N GLY A 216 22.18 -0.48 -12.40
CA GLY A 216 23.04 -1.59 -12.82
C GLY A 216 24.06 -2.05 -11.78
N ALA A 217 24.10 -1.41 -10.61
CA ALA A 217 24.90 -1.86 -9.48
C ALA A 217 24.32 -3.17 -8.89
N PRO A 218 25.15 -4.08 -8.36
CA PRO A 218 24.65 -5.25 -7.65
C PRO A 218 23.82 -4.79 -6.45
N VAL A 219 22.57 -5.23 -6.37
CA VAL A 219 21.74 -5.02 -5.17
C VAL A 219 22.25 -5.97 -4.09
N THR A 220 22.97 -5.44 -3.11
CA THR A 220 23.39 -6.20 -1.93
C THR A 220 22.32 -6.08 -0.86
N VAL A 221 21.75 -7.19 -0.43
CA VAL A 221 20.93 -7.23 0.78
C VAL A 221 21.88 -7.05 1.97
N PRO A 222 21.77 -5.98 2.78
CA PRO A 222 22.66 -5.77 3.90
C PRO A 222 22.63 -6.96 4.86
N ALA A 223 23.80 -7.37 5.36
CA ALA A 223 23.88 -8.41 6.38
C ALA A 223 23.09 -7.97 7.63
N GLY A 224 22.28 -8.87 8.19
CA GLY A 224 21.43 -8.56 9.35
C GLY A 224 20.06 -7.97 9.02
N GLN A 225 19.71 -7.78 7.74
CA GLN A 225 18.33 -7.44 7.38
C GLN A 225 17.41 -8.63 7.64
N MET A 226 16.32 -8.39 8.36
CA MET A 226 15.34 -9.41 8.69
C MET A 226 14.73 -10.02 7.43
N ARG A 227 14.69 -11.35 7.40
CA ARG A 227 14.04 -12.15 6.36
C ARG A 227 12.75 -12.73 6.92
N VAL A 228 11.63 -12.28 6.39
CA VAL A 228 10.30 -12.77 6.79
C VAL A 228 9.95 -14.06 6.05
N PRO A 229 9.17 -14.97 6.65
CA PRO A 229 8.75 -16.18 5.98
C PRO A 229 7.79 -15.83 4.84
N ASP A 230 7.63 -16.78 3.93
CA ASP A 230 6.62 -16.69 2.88
C ASP A 230 5.23 -16.83 3.53
N SER A 231 4.58 -15.72 3.85
CA SER A 231 3.22 -15.70 4.36
C SER A 231 2.23 -15.99 3.24
N ARG A 232 2.24 -17.20 2.67
CA ARG A 232 1.20 -17.58 1.70
C ARG A 232 -0.10 -17.83 2.42
N ILE A 233 -0.82 -16.75 2.72
CA ILE A 233 -2.27 -16.78 2.70
C ILE A 233 -2.79 -15.81 1.64
N TRP A 234 -2.74 -16.37 0.44
CA TRP A 234 -3.67 -16.26 -0.65
C TRP A 234 -5.04 -15.57 -0.35
N ALA A 235 -5.32 -14.39 -0.95
CA ALA A 235 -6.64 -13.74 -0.93
C ALA A 235 -7.05 -13.12 -2.30
N VAL A 236 -8.11 -13.71 -2.91
CA VAL A 236 -9.12 -13.27 -3.95
C VAL A 236 -8.64 -12.77 -5.34
N GLU A 237 -9.18 -13.09 -6.52
CA GLU A 237 -10.38 -13.79 -7.06
C GLU A 237 -9.97 -14.64 -8.29
N GLY A 238 -10.54 -15.85 -8.47
CA GLY A 238 -10.45 -16.61 -9.73
C GLY A 238 -10.92 -18.07 -9.59
N PRO A 239 -11.80 -18.59 -10.47
CA PRO A 239 -12.45 -19.89 -10.31
C PRO A 239 -11.60 -21.15 -10.59
N ASP A 240 -10.35 -21.04 -11.10
CA ASP A 240 -9.68 -22.19 -11.71
C ASP A 240 -8.17 -22.34 -11.37
N THR A 241 -7.81 -22.56 -10.10
CA THR A 241 -6.44 -23.04 -9.77
C THR A 241 -6.48 -24.19 -8.75
N GLU A 242 -5.81 -25.31 -9.03
CA GLU A 242 -5.57 -26.43 -8.08
C GLU A 242 -4.86 -25.92 -6.81
N GLU A 243 -4.77 -26.63 -5.68
CA GLU A 243 -4.20 -26.18 -4.37
C GLU A 243 -2.73 -26.65 -4.15
N PRO A 244 -1.79 -25.87 -3.58
CA PRO A 244 -0.44 -26.35 -3.27
C PRO A 244 -0.31 -26.57 -1.75
N PRO A 245 0.64 -27.38 -1.28
CA PRO A 245 0.85 -27.52 0.15
C PRO A 245 1.30 -26.19 0.79
N LEU A 246 0.82 -25.92 2.01
CA LEU A 246 1.27 -24.80 2.85
C LEU A 246 2.77 -24.94 3.12
N THR A 247 3.57 -23.95 2.68
CA THR A 247 5.00 -23.92 2.99
C THR A 247 5.20 -23.35 4.38
N ARG A 248 5.73 -24.17 5.29
CA ARG A 248 6.05 -23.80 6.68
C ARG A 248 7.45 -23.20 6.73
N ILE A 249 7.56 -21.89 6.93
CA ILE A 249 8.85 -21.21 7.13
C ILE A 249 8.65 -20.21 8.28
N ALA A 250 9.63 -20.11 9.17
CA ALA A 250 9.66 -19.08 10.22
C ALA A 250 10.55 -17.89 9.79
N PRO A 251 10.33 -16.67 10.30
CA PRO A 251 11.23 -15.54 10.04
C PRO A 251 12.65 -15.84 10.52
N SER A 252 13.64 -15.35 9.78
CA SER A 252 15.06 -15.45 10.12
C SER A 252 15.72 -14.07 10.09
N GLY A 253 16.86 -13.92 10.78
CA GLY A 253 17.51 -12.62 10.89
C GLY A 253 16.75 -11.60 11.74
N LEU A 254 15.82 -12.05 12.60
CA LEU A 254 15.24 -11.24 13.66
C LEU A 254 16.32 -10.82 14.66
N ASP A 255 16.21 -9.59 15.17
CA ASP A 255 16.98 -9.14 16.32
C ASP A 255 16.83 -10.14 17.48
N PRO A 256 17.91 -10.57 18.18
CA PRO A 256 17.81 -11.44 19.33
C PRO A 256 16.81 -10.97 20.41
N GLU A 257 16.65 -9.65 20.55
CA GLU A 257 15.75 -9.01 21.50
C GLU A 257 14.37 -8.68 20.90
N ALA A 258 14.11 -9.06 19.63
CA ALA A 258 12.80 -8.84 19.01
C ALA A 258 11.71 -9.64 19.75
N PRO A 259 10.61 -9.00 20.20
CA PRO A 259 9.53 -9.69 20.91
C PRO A 259 8.95 -10.89 20.16
N GLY A 260 8.84 -10.78 18.82
CA GLY A 260 8.30 -11.83 17.96
C GLY A 260 9.17 -13.08 17.86
N ARG A 261 10.47 -12.99 18.20
CA ARG A 261 11.42 -14.10 18.05
C ARG A 261 11.00 -15.37 18.80
N ALA A 262 10.35 -15.22 19.96
CA ALA A 262 9.94 -16.35 20.79
C ALA A 262 8.54 -16.90 20.46
N VAL A 263 7.72 -16.15 19.72
CA VAL A 263 6.28 -16.43 19.60
C VAL A 263 5.82 -16.69 18.18
N ASN A 264 6.52 -16.20 17.15
CA ASN A 264 6.11 -16.40 15.75
C ASN A 264 5.93 -17.88 15.39
N ASP A 265 4.78 -18.24 14.82
CA ASP A 265 4.51 -19.60 14.36
C ASP A 265 5.09 -19.86 12.95
N GLU A 266 5.04 -21.12 12.51
CA GLU A 266 5.43 -21.53 11.16
C GLU A 266 4.39 -21.17 10.08
N PHE A 267 3.16 -20.84 10.50
CA PHE A 267 2.03 -20.55 9.61
C PHE A 267 1.45 -19.17 9.92
N TRP A 268 1.32 -18.35 8.89
CA TRP A 268 1.00 -16.93 9.00
C TRP A 268 -0.19 -16.59 8.12
N LEU A 269 -1.15 -15.82 8.64
CA LEU A 269 -2.30 -15.35 7.87
C LEU A 269 -2.09 -13.95 7.30
N GLU A 270 -2.04 -13.88 5.98
CA GLU A 270 -2.18 -12.67 5.17
C GLU A 270 -3.63 -12.44 4.71
N ILE A 271 -4.13 -11.22 4.90
CA ILE A 271 -5.35 -10.73 4.26
C ILE A 271 -5.01 -9.40 3.59
N ALA A 272 -5.09 -9.38 2.26
CA ALA A 272 -4.86 -8.19 1.46
C ALA A 272 -6.17 -7.67 0.86
N THR A 273 -6.35 -6.35 0.88
CA THR A 273 -7.51 -5.69 0.26
C THR A 273 -7.12 -4.38 -0.37
N GLU A 274 -7.90 -3.94 -1.37
CA GLU A 274 -7.74 -2.64 -1.99
C GLU A 274 -9.02 -1.81 -1.87
N GLY A 275 -8.84 -0.49 -1.74
CA GLY A 275 -9.88 0.51 -1.84
C GLY A 275 -9.47 1.61 -2.81
N LYS A 276 -10.43 2.12 -3.57
CA LYS A 276 -10.21 3.10 -4.64
C LYS A 276 -11.22 4.23 -4.51
N LEU A 277 -10.77 5.44 -4.82
CA LEU A 277 -11.62 6.63 -4.87
C LEU A 277 -11.32 7.39 -6.15
N LEU A 278 -12.34 7.54 -6.99
CA LEU A 278 -12.25 8.31 -8.23
C LEU A 278 -12.57 9.78 -7.95
N GLY A 279 -11.87 10.67 -8.65
CA GLY A 279 -12.02 12.11 -8.49
C GLY A 279 -11.39 12.90 -9.62
N THR A 280 -11.24 14.20 -9.41
CA THR A 280 -10.54 15.11 -10.31
C THR A 280 -9.57 16.01 -9.54
N ILE A 281 -8.51 16.44 -10.21
CA ILE A 281 -7.57 17.41 -9.65
C ILE A 281 -8.11 18.82 -9.86
N THR A 282 -8.08 19.65 -8.82
CA THR A 282 -8.46 21.07 -8.90
C THR A 282 -7.41 21.91 -9.63
N ASP A 283 -7.69 23.18 -9.87
CA ASP A 283 -6.74 24.17 -10.39
C ASP A 283 -5.91 24.84 -9.29
N GLN A 284 -6.45 24.89 -8.07
CA GLN A 284 -5.80 25.40 -6.87
C GLN A 284 -6.20 24.58 -5.63
N PRO A 285 -5.43 24.61 -4.53
CA PRO A 285 -5.81 23.97 -3.29
C PRO A 285 -7.09 24.61 -2.71
N ILE A 286 -8.03 23.80 -2.23
CA ILE A 286 -9.28 24.23 -1.60
C ILE A 286 -9.48 23.39 -0.33
N GLY A 287 -9.83 24.02 0.79
CA GLY A 287 -9.99 23.37 2.10
C GLY A 287 -8.71 23.35 2.94
N GLY A 288 -8.87 23.10 4.24
CA GLY A 288 -7.77 23.10 5.22
C GLY A 288 -7.66 21.82 6.05
N GLY A 289 -8.57 20.87 5.85
CA GLY A 289 -8.55 19.57 6.51
C GLY A 289 -7.72 18.52 5.78
N GLY A 290 -7.61 17.33 6.37
CA GLY A 290 -6.92 16.20 5.75
C GLY A 290 -5.40 16.37 5.63
N PHE A 291 -4.79 15.63 4.71
CA PHE A 291 -3.34 15.68 4.46
C PHE A 291 -2.98 15.25 3.03
N GLY A 292 -1.71 15.43 2.65
CA GLY A 292 -1.22 15.04 1.33
C GLY A 292 -1.89 15.81 0.21
N TYR A 293 -2.58 15.09 -0.68
CA TYR A 293 -3.24 15.67 -1.86
C TYR A 293 -4.73 15.97 -1.64
N ASP A 294 -5.24 15.82 -0.42
CA ASP A 294 -6.65 16.09 -0.09
C ASP A 294 -7.12 17.49 -0.55
N PRO A 295 -6.33 18.59 -0.41
CA PRO A 295 -6.75 19.92 -0.85
C PRO A 295 -6.88 20.08 -2.36
N ILE A 296 -6.33 19.17 -3.16
CA ILE A 296 -6.40 19.24 -4.62
C ILE A 296 -7.26 18.14 -5.24
N PHE A 297 -7.82 17.24 -4.42
CA PHE A 297 -8.56 16.07 -4.89
C PHE A 297 -10.06 16.23 -4.64
N ARG A 298 -10.82 16.42 -5.72
CA ARG A 298 -12.27 16.61 -5.72
C ARG A 298 -13.01 15.29 -5.96
N VAL A 299 -14.10 15.04 -5.24
CA VAL A 299 -14.83 13.77 -5.28
C VAL A 299 -16.29 13.92 -5.70
N GLY A 300 -16.75 13.06 -6.60
CA GLY A 300 -18.15 12.98 -7.03
C GLY A 300 -18.59 14.13 -7.94
N GLU A 301 -19.91 14.29 -8.12
CA GLU A 301 -20.52 15.51 -8.70
C GLU A 301 -20.43 16.69 -7.72
N GLY A 302 -20.13 16.40 -6.45
CA GLY A 302 -19.88 17.37 -5.40
C GLY A 302 -18.65 18.20 -5.72
N GLN A 303 -18.80 19.51 -5.70
CA GLN A 303 -17.72 20.43 -6.01
C GLN A 303 -16.63 20.51 -4.91
N ARG A 304 -16.68 19.66 -3.88
CA ARG A 304 -15.80 19.70 -2.70
C ARG A 304 -14.57 18.81 -2.83
N THR A 305 -13.45 19.29 -2.32
CA THR A 305 -12.22 18.50 -2.10
C THR A 305 -12.34 17.65 -0.86
N LEU A 306 -11.45 16.66 -0.71
CA LEU A 306 -11.36 15.88 0.53
C LEU A 306 -10.98 16.75 1.73
N ALA A 307 -10.26 17.85 1.52
CA ALA A 307 -9.88 18.79 2.58
C ALA A 307 -11.02 19.70 3.06
N GLU A 308 -12.16 19.70 2.36
CA GLU A 308 -13.39 20.39 2.76
C GLU A 308 -14.37 19.47 3.51
N MET A 309 -14.03 18.18 3.67
CA MET A 309 -14.86 17.21 4.37
C MET A 309 -14.41 17.06 5.83
N GLU A 310 -15.38 16.85 6.72
CA GLU A 310 -15.11 16.45 8.09
C GLU A 310 -14.48 15.04 8.11
N PRO A 311 -13.65 14.68 9.12
CA PRO A 311 -12.97 13.39 9.19
C PRO A 311 -13.89 12.18 9.00
N ASP A 312 -15.05 12.16 9.65
CA ASP A 312 -16.02 11.05 9.55
C ASP A 312 -16.63 10.95 8.14
N GLU A 313 -16.94 12.09 7.51
CA GLU A 313 -17.44 12.14 6.13
C GLU A 313 -16.40 11.58 5.16
N LYS A 314 -15.15 12.01 5.32
CA LYS A 314 -14.01 11.50 4.53
C LYS A 314 -13.83 9.99 4.73
N ASN A 315 -13.79 9.53 5.99
CA ASN A 315 -13.58 8.12 6.33
C ASN A 315 -14.67 7.20 5.75
N ALA A 316 -15.91 7.69 5.63
CA ALA A 316 -17.02 6.93 5.05
C ALA A 316 -16.80 6.60 3.56
N ILE A 317 -16.18 7.51 2.79
CA ILE A 317 -16.03 7.38 1.34
C ILE A 317 -14.59 7.12 0.88
N SER A 318 -13.60 7.29 1.74
CA SER A 318 -12.19 7.28 1.36
C SER A 318 -11.73 5.92 0.81
N HIS A 319 -10.70 5.97 -0.03
CA HIS A 319 -9.99 4.81 -0.54
C HIS A 319 -9.42 3.94 0.59
N ARG A 320 -8.82 4.54 1.63
CA ARG A 320 -8.36 3.85 2.85
C ARG A 320 -9.51 3.22 3.64
N GLY A 321 -10.58 3.98 3.91
CA GLY A 321 -11.77 3.47 4.60
C GLY A 321 -12.40 2.28 3.88
N ARG A 322 -12.50 2.33 2.55
CA ARG A 322 -12.97 1.21 1.72
C ARG A 322 -12.06 -0.03 1.81
N ALA A 323 -10.74 0.16 1.76
CA ALA A 323 -9.78 -0.94 1.90
C ALA A 323 -9.92 -1.60 3.28
N LEU A 324 -9.86 -0.79 4.34
CA LEU A 324 -9.88 -1.30 5.71
C LEU A 324 -11.22 -1.95 6.08
N LYS A 325 -12.37 -1.38 5.70
CA LYS A 325 -13.68 -2.03 5.92
C LYS A 325 -13.77 -3.40 5.26
N ARG A 326 -13.24 -3.54 4.03
CA ARG A 326 -13.16 -4.85 3.35
C ARG A 326 -12.26 -5.82 4.11
N MET A 327 -11.11 -5.34 4.59
CA MET A 327 -10.18 -6.14 5.37
C MET A 327 -10.82 -6.65 6.66
N LEU A 328 -11.44 -5.75 7.44
CA LEU A 328 -12.12 -6.07 8.69
C LEU A 328 -13.28 -7.04 8.50
N LYS A 329 -14.04 -6.93 7.40
CA LYS A 329 -15.07 -7.91 7.05
C LYS A 329 -14.51 -9.31 6.78
N THR A 330 -13.34 -9.39 6.15
CA THR A 330 -12.65 -10.67 5.91
C THR A 330 -12.06 -11.24 7.20
N VAL A 331 -11.45 -10.39 8.04
CA VAL A 331 -10.98 -10.74 9.39
C VAL A 331 -12.14 -11.27 10.23
N ALA A 332 -13.29 -10.58 10.23
CA ALA A 332 -14.48 -10.98 10.97
C ALA A 332 -14.91 -12.40 10.61
N ARG A 333 -14.91 -12.74 9.31
CA ARG A 333 -15.25 -14.07 8.83
C ARG A 333 -14.20 -15.12 9.24
N ALA A 334 -12.91 -14.79 9.10
CA ALA A 334 -11.81 -15.71 9.42
C ALA A 334 -11.77 -16.09 10.91
N TYR A 335 -12.08 -15.13 11.78
CA TYR A 335 -12.04 -15.28 13.24
C TYR A 335 -13.41 -15.51 13.90
N GLY A 336 -14.50 -15.60 13.11
CA GLY A 336 -15.86 -15.74 13.66
C GLY A 336 -16.31 -14.55 14.53
N LEU A 337 -15.78 -13.35 14.26
CA LEU A 337 -16.08 -12.13 15.02
C LEU A 337 -17.35 -11.47 14.47
N GLU A 338 -18.51 -11.98 14.86
CA GLU A 338 -19.82 -11.48 14.39
C GLU A 338 -20.00 -9.97 14.62
N ALA A 339 -19.42 -9.42 15.70
CA ALA A 339 -19.43 -8.00 16.03
C ALA A 339 -18.71 -7.11 15.00
N LEU A 340 -17.76 -7.64 14.23
CA LEU A 340 -17.04 -6.94 13.15
C LEU A 340 -17.68 -7.15 11.77
N ALA A 341 -18.62 -8.09 11.64
CA ALA A 341 -19.28 -8.42 10.37
C ALA A 341 -20.50 -7.51 10.08
N ALA A 342 -20.97 -6.77 11.08
CA ALA A 342 -22.09 -5.84 10.97
C ALA A 342 -21.61 -4.46 10.49
N ASP A 343 -21.56 -4.30 9.16
CA ASP A 343 -22.02 -3.14 8.36
C ASP A 343 -21.60 -3.29 6.87
#